data_AF-A0A4S4F9V5-F1
#
_entry.id   AF-A0A4S4F9V5-F1
#
_cell.length_a   1.000
_cell.length_b   1.000
_cell.length_c   1.000
_cell.angle_alpha   90.00
_cell.angle_beta   90.00
_cell.angle_gamma   90.00
#
_symmetry.space_group_name_H-M   'P 1'
#
loop_
_entity.id
_entity.type
_entity.pdbx_description
1 polymer ?
#
loop_
_entity_poly.entity_id
_entity_poly.type
_entity_poly.pdbx_seq_one_letter_code
_entity_poly.pdbx_strand_id
1 'polypeptide(L)'
;MKIAWEYQGDHHRTDKAQYRRDAYKGNVARSKHWTLFDVTYDDLRNEQRLNELALHAAVIIAQHTGTVPHMEILTLQQLADRRRLFWKRSSPGA
;
A
#
# COMPACT_ATOMS: atom_id res chain seq x y z
N MET A 1 2.84 -7.48 -11.18
CA MET A 1 3.36 -6.43 -10.29
C MET A 1 3.04 -6.79 -8.84
N LYS A 2 3.92 -6.49 -7.88
CA LYS A 2 3.65 -6.66 -6.44
C LYS A 2 3.73 -5.28 -5.79
N ILE A 3 2.75 -4.96 -4.95
CA ILE A 3 2.63 -3.64 -4.32
C ILE A 3 2.50 -3.84 -2.82
N ALA A 4 3.18 -3.01 -2.05
CA ALA A 4 2.95 -2.89 -0.62
C ALA A 4 2.89 -1.42 -0.21
N TRP A 5 2.19 -1.19 0.89
CA TRP A 5 1.99 0.12 1.50
C TRP A 5 2.66 0.09 2.87
N GLU A 6 3.44 1.12 3.18
CA GLU A 6 4.13 1.25 4.45
C GLU A 6 3.71 2.55 5.11
N TYR A 7 3.05 2.47 6.26
CA TYR A 7 2.65 3.66 6.98
C TYR A 7 3.86 4.26 7.70
N GLN A 8 4.22 5.50 7.39
CA GLN A 8 5.30 6.25 8.00
C GLN A 8 4.75 7.23 9.04
N GLY A 9 4.63 6.77 10.29
CA GLY A 9 4.28 7.63 11.41
C GLY A 9 5.48 8.42 11.95
N ASP A 10 5.25 9.62 12.49
CA ASP A 10 6.33 10.43 13.08
C ASP A 10 7.06 9.73 14.24
N HIS A 11 6.39 8.77 14.90
CA HIS A 11 6.98 7.90 15.92
C HIS A 11 8.15 7.05 15.41
N HIS A 12 8.32 6.86 14.09
CA HIS A 12 9.42 6.09 13.51
C HIS A 12 10.80 6.75 13.70
N ARG A 13 10.84 8.04 14.07
CA ARG A 13 12.10 8.80 14.19
C ARG A 13 12.72 8.73 15.58
N THR A 14 11.99 8.27 16.60
CA THR A 14 12.49 8.23 17.99
C THR A 14 13.22 6.92 18.31
N ASP A 15 12.84 5.79 17.69
CA ASP A 15 13.56 4.51 17.81
C ASP A 15 14.44 4.23 16.56
N LYS A 16 15.73 4.52 16.68
CA LYS A 16 16.73 4.28 15.62
C LYS A 16 16.88 2.80 15.25
N ALA A 17 16.61 1.87 16.17
CA ALA A 17 16.69 0.44 15.88
C ALA A 17 15.49 -0.01 15.03
N GLN A 18 14.29 0.49 15.35
CA GLN A 18 13.11 0.29 14.53
C GLN A 18 13.30 0.89 13.12
N TYR A 19 13.76 2.14 13.03
CA TYR A 19 14.02 2.80 11.75
C TYR A 19 14.94 1.98 10.82
N ARG A 20 16.06 1.45 11.34
CA ARG A 20 16.98 0.62 10.53
C ARG A 20 16.33 -0.68 10.07
N ARG A 21 15.48 -1.30 10.91
CA ARG A 21 14.76 -2.54 10.54
C ARG A 21 13.77 -2.30 9.42
N ASP A 22 13.02 -1.20 9.48
CA ASP A 22 12.02 -0.89 8.47
C ASP A 22 12.69 -0.49 7.14
N ALA A 23 13.78 0.29 7.19
CA ALA A 23 14.62 0.55 6.02
C ALA A 23 15.17 -0.75 5.37
N TYR A 24 15.64 -1.70 6.18
CA TYR A 24 16.11 -3.00 5.69
C TYR A 24 14.97 -3.80 5.03
N LYS A 25 13.79 -3.88 5.65
CA LYS A 25 12.62 -4.57 5.06
C LYS A 25 12.22 -3.93 3.73
N GLY A 26 12.19 -2.59 3.67
CA GLY A 26 11.89 -1.86 2.45
C GLY A 26 12.86 -2.19 1.32
N ASN A 27 14.16 -2.23 1.63
CA ASN A 27 15.19 -2.60 0.65
C ASN A 27 15.04 -4.05 0.16
N VAL A 28 14.75 -4.99 1.06
CA VAL A 28 14.49 -6.40 0.70
C VAL A 28 13.23 -6.54 -0.17
N ALA A 29 12.18 -5.77 0.09
CA ALA A 29 10.98 -5.79 -0.74
C ALA A 29 11.26 -5.21 -2.14
N ARG A 30 11.96 -4.07 -2.22
CA ARG A 30 12.38 -3.47 -3.50
C ARG A 30 13.28 -4.40 -4.31
N SER A 31 14.22 -5.11 -3.68
CA SER A 31 15.07 -6.09 -4.35
C SER A 31 14.31 -7.30 -4.90
N LYS A 32 13.08 -7.53 -4.43
CA LYS A 32 12.15 -8.56 -4.92
C LYS A 32 11.11 -7.99 -5.90
N HIS A 33 11.37 -6.81 -6.47
CA HIS A 33 10.51 -6.11 -7.42
C HIS A 33 9.12 -5.76 -6.87
N TRP A 34 9.05 -5.44 -5.57
CA TRP A 34 7.87 -4.80 -5.00
C TRP A 34 7.96 -3.29 -5.19
N THR A 35 6.85 -2.70 -5.62
CA THR A 35 6.62 -1.26 -5.54
C THR A 35 6.13 -0.93 -4.14
N LEU A 36 6.87 -0.11 -3.41
CA LEU A 36 6.51 0.34 -2.06
C LEU A 36 5.96 1.76 -2.11
N PHE A 37 4.81 1.98 -1.47
CA PHE A 37 4.23 3.29 -1.23
C PHE A 37 4.38 3.63 0.24
N ASP A 38 5.13 4.68 0.53
CA ASP A 38 5.15 5.28 1.85
C ASP A 38 3.89 6.14 2.03
N VAL A 39 3.11 5.86 3.07
CA VAL A 39 1.85 6.54 3.40
C VAL A 39 2.01 7.22 4.74
N THR A 40 1.75 8.51 4.82
CA THR A 40 1.80 9.27 6.07
C THR A 40 0.40 9.56 6.58
N TYR A 41 0.31 10.13 7.79
CA TYR A 41 -0.96 10.66 8.29
C TYR A 41 -1.54 11.73 7.35
N ASP A 42 -0.69 12.57 6.74
CA ASP A 42 -1.16 13.66 5.88
C ASP A 42 -1.86 13.14 4.62
N ASP A 43 -1.39 12.02 4.07
CA ASP A 43 -2.02 11.35 2.93
C ASP A 43 -3.42 10.79 3.27
N LEU A 44 -3.67 10.50 4.54
CA LEU A 44 -4.92 9.91 5.04
C LEU A 44 -5.86 10.92 5.70
N ARG A 45 -5.43 12.18 5.86
CA ARG A 45 -6.11 13.15 6.74
C ARG A 45 -7.51 13.55 6.27
N ASN A 46 -7.76 13.49 4.96
CA ASN A 46 -9.04 13.87 4.35
C ASN A 46 -9.20 13.21 2.96
N GLU A 47 -10.41 13.27 2.41
CA GLU A 47 -10.75 12.64 1.13
C GLU A 47 -9.89 13.14 -0.04
N GLN A 48 -9.56 14.44 -0.07
CA GLN A 48 -8.73 14.99 -1.15
C GLN A 48 -7.33 14.34 -1.15
N ARG A 49 -6.67 14.29 0.01
CA ARG A 49 -5.35 13.66 0.14
C ARG A 49 -5.37 12.17 -0.18
N LEU A 50 -6.42 11.48 0.25
CA LEU A 50 -6.60 10.07 -0.04
C LEU A 50 -6.81 9.81 -1.54
N ASN A 51 -7.55 10.70 -2.23
CA ASN A 51 -7.72 10.66 -3.68
C ASN A 51 -6.40 10.93 -4.43
N GLU A 52 -5.60 11.90 -3.97
CA GLU A 52 -4.26 12.17 -4.51
C GLU A 52 -3.36 10.93 -4.40
N LEU A 53 -3.37 10.26 -3.24
CA LEU A 53 -2.65 9.00 -3.02
C LEU A 53 -3.13 7.88 -3.96
N ALA A 54 -4.45 7.71 -4.10
CA ALA A 54 -5.04 6.70 -4.97
C ALA A 54 -4.69 6.94 -6.45
N LEU A 55 -4.72 8.20 -6.90
CA LEU A 55 -4.33 8.58 -8.26
C LEU A 55 -2.84 8.30 -8.51
N HIS A 56 -1.97 8.66 -7.57
CA HIS A 56 -0.54 8.38 -7.70
C HIS A 56 -0.27 6.87 -7.83
N ALA A 57 -0.95 6.05 -7.03
CA ALA A 57 -0.87 4.60 -7.17
C ALA A 57 -1.41 4.10 -8.52
N ALA A 58 -2.54 4.63 -8.97
CA ALA A 58 -3.13 4.26 -10.26
C ALA A 58 -2.19 4.57 -11.44
N VAL A 59 -1.51 5.72 -11.43
CA VAL A 59 -0.51 6.09 -12.44
C VAL A 59 0.65 5.11 -12.46
N ILE A 60 1.22 4.79 -11.30
CA ILE A 60 2.36 3.86 -11.20
C ILE A 60 1.95 2.45 -11.67
N ILE A 61 0.75 1.99 -11.29
CA ILE A 61 0.21 0.72 -11.75
C ILE A 61 0.08 0.73 -13.28
N ALA A 62 -0.56 1.75 -13.84
CA ALA A 62 -0.78 1.87 -15.28
C ALA A 62 0.54 1.92 -16.07
N GLN A 63 1.56 2.60 -15.55
CA GLN A 63 2.90 2.59 -16.16
C GLN A 63 3.55 1.21 -16.17
N HIS A 64 3.32 0.39 -15.14
CA HIS A 64 3.89 -0.95 -15.04
C HIS A 64 3.08 -2.03 -15.78
N THR A 65 1.76 -1.87 -15.87
CA THR A 65 0.86 -2.89 -16.43
C THR A 65 0.32 -2.53 -17.82
N GLY A 66 0.45 -1.28 -18.25
CA GLY A 66 -0.20 -0.76 -19.45
C GLY A 66 -1.72 -0.56 -19.31
N THR A 67 -2.28 -0.71 -18.10
CA THR A 67 -3.72 -0.67 -17.85
C THR A 67 -4.06 0.23 -16.67
N VAL A 68 -5.07 1.10 -16.84
CA VAL A 68 -5.57 1.94 -15.75
C VAL A 68 -6.34 1.06 -14.76
N PRO A 69 -5.92 0.98 -13.49
CA PRO A 69 -6.64 0.18 -12.51
C PRO A 69 -7.94 0.86 -12.10
N HIS A 70 -8.97 0.05 -11.81
CA HIS A 70 -10.15 0.54 -11.13
C HIS A 70 -9.86 0.70 -9.63
N MET A 71 -9.99 1.92 -9.12
CA MET A 71 -9.75 2.26 -7.72
C MET A 71 -11.07 2.55 -7.02
N GLU A 72 -11.33 1.89 -5.88
CA GLU A 72 -12.49 2.14 -5.03
C GLU A 72 -11.98 2.44 -3.61
N ILE A 73 -12.35 3.60 -3.05
CA ILE A 73 -12.05 3.93 -1.65
C ILE A 73 -13.18 3.39 -0.79
N LEU A 74 -12.84 2.52 0.16
CA LEU A 74 -13.80 1.88 1.04
C LEU A 74 -13.77 2.49 2.44
N THR A 75 -14.94 2.66 3.03
CA THR A 75 -15.06 2.91 4.47
C THR A 75 -14.62 1.67 5.26
N LEU A 76 -14.26 1.85 6.53
CA LEU A 76 -13.93 0.72 7.41
C LEU A 76 -15.06 -0.30 7.50
N GLN A 77 -16.32 0.17 7.48
CA GLN A 77 -17.49 -0.72 7.48
C GLN A 77 -17.56 -1.55 6.20
N GLN A 78 -17.33 -0.93 5.04
CA GLN A 78 -17.29 -1.63 3.75
C GLN A 78 -16.11 -2.60 3.66
N LEU A 79 -14.96 -2.25 4.23
CA LEU A 79 -13.78 -3.13 4.29
C LEU A 79 -14.00 -4.32 5.23
N ALA A 80 -14.71 -4.11 6.34
CA ALA A 80 -15.04 -5.16 7.31
C ALA A 80 -16.18 -6.09 6.84
N ASP A 81 -16.91 -5.74 5.78
CA ASP A 81 -17.99 -6.57 5.25
C ASP A 81 -17.44 -7.87 4.65
N ARG A 82 -17.59 -8.96 5.40
CA ARG A 82 -17.11 -10.31 5.03
C ARG A 82 -17.79 -10.88 3.79
N ARG A 83 -18.89 -10.30 3.32
CA ARG A 83 -19.53 -10.67 2.05
C ARG A 83 -18.69 -10.22 0.85
N ARG A 84 -17.82 -9.21 1.02
CA ARG A 84 -16.81 -8.86 0.02
C ARG A 84 -15.64 -9.84 0.11
N LEU A 85 -15.49 -10.69 -0.91
CA LEU A 85 -14.40 -11.67 -1.01
C LEU A 85 -13.09 -10.98 -1.42
N PHE A 86 -12.42 -10.30 -0.49
CA PHE A 86 -11.07 -9.74 -0.74
C PHE A 86 -9.97 -10.80 -0.74
N TRP A 87 -10.22 -11.95 -0.11
CA TRP A 87 -9.23 -12.98 0.15
C TRP A 87 -9.48 -14.21 -0.72
N LYS A 88 -9.01 -14.20 -1.97
CA LYS A 88 -8.66 -15.49 -2.60
C LYS A 88 -7.36 -15.96 -1.97
N ARG A 89 -7.43 -16.94 -1.06
CA ARG A 89 -6.27 -17.79 -0.75
C ARG A 89 -5.73 -18.28 -2.09
N SER A 90 -4.47 -18.02 -2.38
CA SER A 90 -3.75 -18.75 -3.42
C SER A 90 -3.89 -20.22 -3.06
N SER A 91 -4.66 -20.99 -3.82
CA SER A 91 -4.67 -22.45 -3.71
C SER A 91 -3.22 -22.92 -3.84
N PRO A 92 -2.71 -23.79 -2.96
CA PRO A 92 -1.50 -24.53 -3.28
C PRO A 92 -1.79 -25.28 -4.58
N GLY A 93 -0.91 -25.13 -5.56
CA GLY A 93 -1.00 -25.84 -6.83
C GLY A 93 -1.11 -27.36 -6.63
N ALA A 94 -1.73 -27.97 -7.63
CA ALA A 94 -1.99 -29.38 -7.85
C ALA A 94 -0.87 -30.34 -7.39
#